data_AF-R1DMN7-F1
#
_entry.id   AF-R1DMN7-F1
#
_cell.length_a   1.000
_cell.length_b   1.000
_cell.length_c   1.000
_cell.angle_alpha   90.00
_cell.angle_beta   90.00
_cell.angle_gamma   90.00
#
_symmetry.space_group_name_H-M   'P 1'
#
loop_
_entity.id
_entity.type
_entity.pdbx_description
1 polymer ?
#
loop_
_entity_poly.entity_id
_entity_poly.type
_entity_poly.pdbx_seq_one_letter_code
_entity_poly.pdbx_strand_id
1 'polypeptide(L)'
;MRLLHECTTRLPTGVVSMFAAAAVSLTPLPHACLAASPTPEAQAVLRKGFTAAQAGLYARADGLLSQSIAEWEKTKQPPDEVAALYKTRGGIRKEASRLDEARQDLSRALALYDAPGSRPDPAEVQRTYQLRARVNAALGAKRAQIDDLSAAISRLDTLDAIEATNPYLFSERGRARMAVGEYGGATEDLELAEIQFKEIGDKIRRTIAAADGAIASYGAGELEAAVEKMRYVFRSRGIPASNNPDDIPLLQELTLKDAELHVAYAAHLYGTQSKLLEATRQWEAGCIRLDTYVIDGQERLAAEQQLRAQEAREAEATGREAKALRAESVRSQPLGALTPNSDLNARLNGLDPSNPYVTQRPGSSYFWYKTGEGEVERRDAGNELAQVDPSLSCVAFRDAGWVAENRPEWPPNLRQSLRRWADEVPQRPYVLPPKGSPPSRGEVEF
;
A
#
# COMPACT_ATOMS: atom_id res chain seq x y z
N MET A 1 4.77 28.86 -41.04
CA MET A 1 5.83 28.18 -41.80
C MET A 1 5.45 26.70 -41.85
N ARG A 2 4.78 26.27 -42.93
CA ARG A 2 5.34 25.48 -44.05
C ARG A 2 5.76 24.07 -43.57
N LEU A 3 5.24 22.94 -44.05
CA LEU A 3 4.57 22.63 -45.32
C LEU A 3 3.71 21.37 -45.21
N LEU A 4 2.57 21.43 -45.91
CA LEU A 4 1.76 20.31 -46.39
C LEU A 4 2.55 19.49 -47.43
N HIS A 5 2.27 18.18 -47.53
CA HIS A 5 2.56 17.44 -48.75
C HIS A 5 1.33 16.74 -49.30
N GLU A 6 1.22 16.89 -50.61
CA GLU A 6 0.03 16.79 -51.42
C GLU A 6 -0.21 15.37 -51.95
N CYS A 7 -1.50 15.16 -52.15
CA CYS A 7 -2.14 14.26 -53.09
C CYS A 7 -1.54 14.32 -54.51
N THR A 8 -1.45 13.18 -55.22
CA THR A 8 -1.74 13.17 -56.66
C THR A 8 -2.22 11.80 -57.18
N THR A 9 -3.25 11.93 -57.99
CA THR A 9 -4.16 11.00 -58.67
C THR A 9 -3.56 10.24 -59.87
N ARG A 10 -4.07 9.04 -60.21
CA ARG A 10 -5.02 8.78 -61.34
C ARG A 10 -5.21 7.29 -61.65
N LEU A 11 -6.46 6.96 -62.00
CA LEU A 11 -7.00 5.71 -62.55
C LEU A 11 -6.48 5.40 -63.97
N PRO A 12 -6.68 4.17 -64.47
CA PRO A 12 -7.78 4.02 -65.42
C PRO A 12 -8.67 2.77 -65.25
N THR A 13 -9.83 2.93 -65.86
CA THR A 13 -10.97 2.04 -66.14
C THR A 13 -10.64 0.60 -66.57
N GLY A 14 -11.41 -0.35 -66.04
CA GLY A 14 -11.60 -1.70 -66.59
C GLY A 14 -12.93 -2.28 -66.12
N VAL A 15 -13.94 -2.20 -66.99
CA VAL A 15 -15.27 -2.81 -66.82
C VAL A 15 -15.17 -4.28 -67.21
N VAL A 16 -15.46 -5.20 -66.28
CA VAL A 16 -16.02 -6.52 -66.58
C VAL A 16 -17.02 -6.90 -65.48
N SER A 17 -18.31 -6.82 -65.81
CA SER A 17 -19.38 -7.45 -65.07
C SER A 17 -19.33 -8.96 -65.27
N MET A 18 -19.22 -9.73 -64.18
CA MET A 18 -19.73 -11.10 -64.12
C MET A 18 -20.69 -11.20 -62.95
N PHE A 19 -21.98 -11.37 -63.27
CA PHE A 19 -23.00 -11.83 -62.36
C PHE A 19 -22.75 -13.31 -62.04
N ALA A 20 -22.21 -13.60 -60.86
CA ALA A 20 -22.29 -14.92 -60.26
C ALA A 20 -23.42 -14.89 -59.21
N ALA A 21 -24.54 -15.54 -59.54
CA ALA A 21 -25.63 -15.79 -58.62
C ALA A 21 -25.15 -16.74 -57.51
N ALA A 22 -24.71 -16.17 -56.39
CA ALA A 22 -24.44 -16.93 -55.17
C ALA A 22 -25.77 -17.26 -54.50
N ALA A 23 -26.12 -18.55 -54.50
CA ALA A 23 -27.20 -19.09 -53.70
C ALA A 23 -26.94 -18.77 -52.22
N VAL A 24 -27.67 -17.80 -51.68
CA VAL A 24 -27.74 -17.51 -50.24
C VAL A 24 -28.35 -18.72 -49.57
N SER A 25 -27.49 -19.63 -49.13
CA SER A 25 -27.88 -20.72 -48.25
C SER A 25 -28.20 -20.10 -46.89
N LEU A 26 -29.48 -19.88 -46.64
CA LEU A 26 -30.06 -19.53 -45.35
C LEU A 26 -29.77 -20.68 -44.38
N THR A 27 -28.55 -20.71 -43.83
CA THR A 27 -28.27 -21.53 -42.66
C THR A 27 -29.02 -20.90 -41.49
N PRO A 28 -29.89 -21.66 -40.79
CA PRO A 28 -30.58 -21.13 -39.63
C PRO A 28 -29.51 -20.73 -38.60
N LEU A 29 -29.47 -19.43 -38.26
CA LEU A 29 -28.61 -18.95 -37.19
C LEU A 29 -28.93 -19.79 -35.94
N PRO A 30 -27.91 -20.37 -35.28
CA PRO A 30 -28.13 -21.10 -34.05
C PRO A 30 -28.83 -20.15 -33.08
N HIS A 31 -30.02 -20.55 -32.63
CA HIS A 31 -30.78 -19.77 -31.66
C HIS A 31 -29.91 -19.65 -30.42
N ALA A 32 -29.37 -18.45 -30.18
CA ALA A 32 -28.65 -18.15 -28.96
C ALA A 32 -29.61 -18.46 -27.81
N CYS A 33 -29.35 -19.57 -27.10
CA CYS A 33 -30.09 -19.93 -25.92
C CYS A 33 -29.88 -18.78 -24.93
N LEU A 34 -30.88 -17.92 -24.78
CA LEU A 34 -30.86 -16.82 -23.83
C LEU A 34 -30.65 -17.42 -22.44
N ALA A 35 -29.70 -16.87 -21.68
CA ALA A 35 -29.43 -17.28 -20.30
C ALA A 35 -30.74 -17.24 -19.51
N ALA A 36 -31.06 -18.33 -18.81
CA ALA A 36 -32.27 -18.36 -17.99
C ALA A 36 -32.09 -17.37 -16.84
N SER A 37 -33.02 -16.44 -16.62
CA SER A 37 -32.87 -15.47 -15.53
C SER A 37 -32.70 -16.18 -14.18
N PRO A 38 -31.76 -15.74 -13.31
CA PRO A 38 -31.62 -16.31 -11.97
C PRO A 38 -32.93 -16.23 -11.18
N THR A 39 -33.24 -17.27 -10.41
CA THR A 39 -34.47 -17.28 -9.59
C THR A 39 -34.45 -16.20 -8.51
N PRO A 40 -35.62 -15.71 -8.04
CA PRO A 40 -35.67 -14.75 -6.92
C PRO A 40 -34.94 -15.24 -5.67
N GLU A 41 -34.96 -16.55 -5.42
CA GLU A 41 -34.24 -17.21 -4.33
C GLU A 41 -32.73 -17.10 -4.52
N ALA A 42 -32.22 -17.36 -5.73
CA ALA A 42 -30.80 -17.25 -6.06
C ALA A 42 -30.29 -15.82 -5.87
N GLN A 43 -31.08 -14.84 -6.31
CA GLN A 43 -30.76 -13.42 -6.08
C GLN A 43 -30.79 -13.06 -4.59
N ALA A 44 -31.70 -13.63 -3.81
CA ALA A 44 -31.74 -13.41 -2.36
C ALA A 44 -30.52 -14.01 -1.65
N VAL A 45 -30.04 -15.18 -2.08
CA VAL A 45 -28.79 -15.78 -1.59
C VAL A 45 -27.60 -14.88 -1.91
N LEU A 46 -27.51 -14.37 -3.14
CA LEU A 46 -26.45 -13.47 -3.56
C LEU A 46 -26.40 -12.18 -2.71
N ARG A 47 -27.56 -11.53 -2.53
CA ARG A 47 -27.67 -10.34 -1.66
C ARG A 47 -27.21 -10.62 -0.24
N LYS A 48 -27.62 -11.75 0.35
CA LYS A 48 -27.17 -12.17 1.68
C LYS A 48 -25.66 -12.40 1.72
N GLY A 49 -25.07 -12.92 0.64
CA GLY A 49 -23.62 -13.09 0.49
C GLY A 49 -22.87 -11.76 0.57
N PHE A 50 -23.30 -10.76 -0.20
CA PHE A 50 -22.72 -9.42 -0.16
C PHE A 50 -22.92 -8.73 1.19
N THR A 51 -24.12 -8.83 1.79
CA THR A 51 -24.36 -8.28 3.13
C THR A 51 -23.47 -8.92 4.19
N ALA A 52 -23.28 -10.25 4.13
CA ALA A 52 -22.38 -10.95 5.04
C ALA A 52 -20.92 -10.50 4.84
N ALA A 53 -20.48 -10.28 3.59
CA ALA A 53 -19.15 -9.79 3.28
C ALA A 53 -18.91 -8.39 3.84
N GLN A 54 -19.86 -7.47 3.64
CA GLN A 54 -19.81 -6.10 4.19
C GLN A 54 -19.79 -6.10 5.73
N ALA A 55 -20.43 -7.08 6.37
CA ALA A 55 -20.42 -7.25 7.81
C ALA A 55 -19.17 -7.99 8.34
N GLY A 56 -18.17 -8.28 7.51
CA GLY A 56 -16.96 -9.01 7.91
C GLY A 56 -17.20 -10.51 8.23
N LEU A 57 -18.38 -11.05 7.93
CA LEU A 57 -18.74 -12.45 8.19
C LEU A 57 -18.21 -13.36 7.07
N TYR A 58 -16.89 -13.38 6.89
CA TYR A 58 -16.22 -13.97 5.71
C TYR A 58 -16.56 -15.44 5.47
N ALA A 59 -16.61 -16.28 6.51
CA ALA A 59 -16.96 -17.70 6.36
C ALA A 59 -18.40 -17.89 5.82
N ARG A 60 -19.35 -17.08 6.31
CA ARG A 60 -20.74 -17.10 5.85
C ARG A 60 -20.85 -16.55 4.43
N ALA A 61 -20.14 -15.46 4.13
CA ALA A 61 -20.12 -14.85 2.81
C ALA A 61 -19.55 -15.81 1.75
N ASP A 62 -18.45 -16.51 2.05
CA ASP A 62 -17.84 -17.52 1.18
C ASP A 62 -18.81 -18.66 0.83
N GLY A 63 -19.54 -19.18 1.83
CA GLY A 63 -20.55 -20.23 1.63
C GLY A 63 -21.71 -19.76 0.75
N LEU A 64 -22.23 -18.54 0.99
CA LEU A 64 -23.34 -17.97 0.21
C LEU A 64 -22.92 -17.66 -1.23
N LEU A 65 -21.74 -17.07 -1.44
CA LEU A 65 -21.22 -16.80 -2.78
C LEU A 65 -20.92 -18.08 -3.55
N SER A 66 -20.47 -19.14 -2.88
CA SER A 66 -20.27 -20.44 -3.53
C SER A 66 -21.59 -21.03 -4.05
N GLN A 67 -22.69 -20.87 -3.30
CA GLN A 67 -24.02 -21.25 -3.79
C GLN A 67 -24.46 -20.38 -4.98
N SER A 68 -24.23 -19.07 -4.92
CA SER A 68 -24.54 -18.16 -6.03
C SER A 68 -23.74 -18.50 -7.29
N ILE A 69 -22.43 -18.77 -7.19
CA ILE A 69 -21.59 -19.17 -8.33
C ILE A 69 -22.15 -20.44 -8.99
N ALA A 70 -22.47 -21.47 -8.20
CA ALA A 70 -23.01 -22.72 -8.73
C ALA A 70 -24.33 -22.50 -9.50
N GLU A 71 -25.23 -21.65 -9.00
CA GLU A 71 -26.48 -21.34 -9.67
C GLU A 71 -26.28 -20.47 -10.92
N TRP A 72 -25.35 -19.50 -10.89
CA TRP A 72 -25.00 -18.67 -12.05
C TRP A 72 -24.38 -19.50 -13.18
N GLU A 73 -23.49 -20.43 -12.85
CA GLU A 73 -22.91 -21.37 -13.82
C GLU A 73 -23.98 -22.32 -14.39
N LYS A 74 -24.84 -22.87 -13.54
CA LYS A 74 -25.93 -23.77 -13.95
C LYS A 74 -26.94 -23.09 -14.88
N THR A 75 -27.28 -21.84 -14.61
CA THR A 75 -28.21 -21.04 -15.43
C THR A 75 -27.54 -20.39 -16.65
N LYS A 76 -26.22 -20.60 -16.82
CA LYS A 76 -25.40 -20.10 -17.93
C LYS A 76 -25.46 -18.58 -18.06
N GLN A 77 -25.33 -17.87 -16.93
CA GLN A 77 -25.21 -16.41 -16.94
C GLN A 77 -23.98 -15.94 -17.73
N PRO A 78 -23.95 -14.66 -18.18
CA PRO A 78 -22.81 -14.10 -18.86
C PRO A 78 -21.48 -14.35 -18.12
N PRO A 79 -20.39 -14.71 -18.81
CA PRO A 79 -19.11 -15.06 -18.17
C PRO A 79 -18.56 -13.96 -17.25
N ASP A 80 -18.74 -12.69 -17.60
CA ASP A 80 -18.34 -11.52 -16.83
C ASP A 80 -19.10 -11.38 -15.51
N GLU A 81 -20.38 -11.74 -15.46
CA GLU A 81 -21.13 -11.81 -14.19
C GLU A 81 -20.58 -12.91 -13.28
N VAL A 82 -20.31 -14.10 -13.85
CA VAL A 82 -19.73 -15.22 -13.11
C VAL A 82 -18.33 -14.83 -12.59
N ALA A 83 -17.53 -14.16 -13.43
CA ALA A 83 -16.20 -13.66 -13.07
C ALA A 83 -16.26 -12.69 -11.88
N ALA A 84 -17.22 -11.77 -11.85
CA ALA A 84 -17.41 -10.84 -10.74
C ALA A 84 -17.70 -11.57 -9.40
N LEU A 85 -18.46 -12.67 -9.44
CA LEU A 85 -18.70 -13.51 -8.26
C LEU A 85 -17.42 -14.20 -7.78
N TYR A 86 -16.62 -14.77 -8.69
CA TYR A 86 -15.32 -15.35 -8.36
C TYR A 86 -14.37 -14.30 -7.79
N LYS A 87 -14.27 -13.11 -8.40
CA LYS A 87 -13.45 -11.99 -7.90
C LYS A 87 -13.84 -11.62 -6.47
N THR A 88 -15.15 -11.46 -6.21
CA THR A 88 -15.67 -11.12 -4.88
C THR A 88 -15.32 -12.19 -3.85
N ARG A 89 -15.56 -13.47 -4.17
CA ARG A 89 -15.22 -14.58 -3.27
C ARG A 89 -13.70 -14.69 -3.04
N GLY A 90 -12.91 -14.44 -4.08
CA GLY A 90 -11.45 -14.36 -3.98
C GLY A 90 -10.99 -13.26 -3.02
N GLY A 91 -11.61 -12.08 -3.06
CA GLY A 91 -11.39 -11.01 -2.08
C GLY A 91 -11.72 -11.44 -0.65
N ILE A 92 -12.87 -12.08 -0.44
CA ILE A 92 -13.27 -12.59 0.89
C ILE A 92 -12.30 -13.65 1.40
N ARG A 93 -11.83 -14.56 0.53
CA ARG A 93 -10.85 -15.59 0.88
C ARG A 93 -9.49 -14.98 1.22
N LYS A 94 -9.09 -13.90 0.54
CA LYS A 94 -7.89 -13.13 0.92
C LYS A 94 -8.02 -12.57 2.34
N GLU A 95 -9.13 -11.90 2.67
CA GLU A 95 -9.35 -11.35 4.02
C GLU A 95 -9.43 -12.45 5.09
N ALA A 96 -9.93 -13.63 4.73
CA ALA A 96 -9.92 -14.82 5.58
C ALA A 96 -8.57 -15.58 5.60
N SER A 97 -7.49 -15.01 5.05
CA SER A 97 -6.16 -15.62 4.95
C SER A 97 -6.11 -16.98 4.21
N ARG A 98 -7.11 -17.28 3.37
CA ARG A 98 -7.17 -18.45 2.48
C ARG A 98 -6.56 -18.12 1.11
N LEU A 99 -5.26 -17.81 1.12
CA LEU A 99 -4.56 -17.17 0.01
C LEU A 99 -4.51 -18.02 -1.27
N ASP A 100 -4.29 -19.33 -1.18
CA ASP A 100 -4.28 -20.20 -2.36
C ASP A 100 -5.64 -20.28 -3.04
N GLU A 101 -6.70 -20.39 -2.27
CA GLU A 101 -8.07 -20.42 -2.78
C GLU A 101 -8.49 -19.07 -3.37
N ALA A 102 -8.05 -17.97 -2.76
CA ALA A 102 -8.22 -16.63 -3.31
C ALA A 102 -7.53 -16.50 -4.68
N ARG A 103 -6.28 -16.97 -4.80
CA ARG A 103 -5.52 -16.96 -6.06
C ARG A 103 -6.21 -17.78 -7.15
N GLN A 104 -6.77 -18.96 -6.80
CA GLN A 104 -7.53 -19.79 -7.73
C GLN A 104 -8.79 -19.06 -8.24
N ASP A 105 -9.58 -18.47 -7.34
CA ASP A 105 -10.78 -17.72 -7.71
C ASP A 105 -10.47 -16.53 -8.61
N LEU A 106 -9.44 -15.75 -8.28
CA LEU A 106 -9.04 -14.60 -9.08
C LEU A 106 -8.50 -15.00 -10.46
N SER A 107 -7.82 -16.15 -10.54
CA SER A 107 -7.37 -16.69 -11.82
C SER A 107 -8.53 -17.20 -12.67
N ARG A 108 -9.55 -17.79 -12.02
CA ARG A 108 -10.80 -18.19 -12.69
C ARG A 108 -11.57 -16.98 -13.20
N ALA A 109 -11.66 -15.90 -12.41
CA ALA A 109 -12.29 -14.65 -12.83
C ALA A 109 -11.61 -14.06 -14.09
N LEU A 110 -10.27 -13.97 -14.10
CA LEU A 110 -9.53 -13.49 -15.26
C LEU A 110 -9.76 -14.36 -16.51
N ALA A 111 -9.75 -15.69 -16.35
CA ALA A 111 -10.04 -16.60 -17.47
C ALA A 111 -11.47 -16.45 -18.01
N LEU A 112 -12.44 -16.10 -17.16
CA LEU A 112 -13.83 -15.84 -17.56
C LEU A 112 -13.97 -14.48 -18.25
N TYR A 113 -13.18 -13.48 -17.87
CA TYR A 113 -13.16 -12.20 -18.57
C TYR A 113 -12.71 -12.32 -20.03
N ASP A 114 -11.80 -13.26 -20.32
CA ASP A 114 -11.33 -13.57 -21.68
C ASP A 114 -12.25 -14.54 -22.45
N ALA A 115 -13.30 -15.08 -21.81
CA ALA A 115 -14.17 -16.07 -22.43
C ALA A 115 -15.07 -15.46 -23.52
N PRO A 116 -15.42 -16.21 -24.59
CA PRO A 116 -16.35 -15.74 -25.61
C PRO A 116 -17.69 -15.30 -25.01
N GLY A 117 -18.15 -14.10 -25.40
CA GLY A 117 -19.40 -13.52 -24.92
C GLY A 117 -19.26 -12.70 -23.62
N SER A 118 -18.10 -12.75 -22.98
CA SER A 118 -17.76 -11.85 -21.86
C SER A 118 -17.68 -10.39 -22.33
N ARG A 119 -18.19 -9.46 -21.51
CA ARG A 119 -18.12 -8.01 -21.76
C ARG A 119 -17.77 -7.27 -20.47
N PRO A 120 -16.60 -7.55 -19.88
CA PRO A 120 -16.26 -6.98 -18.60
C PRO A 120 -16.01 -5.48 -18.73
N ASP A 121 -16.34 -4.76 -17.68
CA ASP A 121 -15.81 -3.41 -17.48
C ASP A 121 -14.26 -3.48 -17.44
N PRO A 122 -13.53 -2.72 -18.27
CA PRO A 122 -12.06 -2.67 -18.24
C PRO A 122 -11.48 -2.46 -16.83
N ALA A 123 -12.14 -1.65 -16.00
CA ALA A 123 -11.74 -1.40 -14.63
C ALA A 123 -11.80 -2.66 -13.77
N GLU A 124 -12.80 -3.52 -14.02
CA GLU A 124 -12.97 -4.77 -13.28
C GLU A 124 -11.85 -5.77 -13.57
N VAL A 125 -11.39 -5.82 -14.82
CA VAL A 125 -10.23 -6.64 -15.22
C VAL A 125 -8.95 -6.13 -14.55
N GLN A 126 -8.68 -4.82 -14.63
CA GLN A 126 -7.50 -4.21 -13.98
C GLN A 126 -7.48 -4.47 -12.47
N ARG A 127 -8.60 -4.23 -11.77
CA ARG A 127 -8.73 -4.44 -10.32
C ARG A 127 -8.54 -5.90 -9.94
N THR A 128 -8.91 -6.83 -10.80
CA THR A 128 -8.73 -8.27 -10.55
C THR A 128 -7.25 -8.67 -10.62
N TYR A 129 -6.50 -8.14 -11.59
CA TYR A 129 -5.05 -8.28 -11.61
C TYR A 129 -4.40 -7.69 -10.36
N GLN A 130 -4.77 -6.46 -9.98
CA GLN A 130 -4.24 -5.83 -8.76
C GLN A 130 -4.54 -6.65 -7.50
N LEU A 131 -5.77 -7.17 -7.37
CA LEU A 131 -6.14 -8.00 -6.23
C LEU A 131 -5.35 -9.32 -6.21
N ARG A 132 -5.14 -9.96 -7.36
CA ARG A 132 -4.31 -11.18 -7.45
C ARG A 132 -2.85 -10.90 -7.18
N ALA A 133 -2.33 -9.75 -7.60
CA ALA A 133 -0.98 -9.30 -7.24
C ALA A 133 -0.79 -9.21 -5.73
N ARG A 134 -1.76 -8.66 -5.00
CA ARG A 134 -1.72 -8.59 -3.52
C ARG A 134 -1.77 -9.97 -2.87
N VAL A 135 -2.55 -10.90 -3.42
CA VAL A 135 -2.52 -12.31 -2.98
C VAL A 135 -1.15 -12.94 -3.24
N ASN A 136 -0.56 -12.72 -4.43
CA ASN A 136 0.78 -13.19 -4.77
C ASN A 136 1.86 -12.57 -3.85
N ALA A 137 1.69 -11.30 -3.45
CA ALA A 137 2.57 -10.64 -2.49
C ALA A 137 2.56 -11.35 -1.12
N ALA A 138 1.37 -11.67 -0.61
CA ALA A 138 1.16 -12.37 0.65
C ALA A 138 1.65 -13.84 0.62
N LEU A 139 1.59 -14.48 -0.55
CA LEU A 139 2.17 -15.81 -0.81
C LEU A 139 3.70 -15.79 -1.02
N GLY A 140 4.34 -14.62 -1.03
CA GLY A 140 5.77 -14.48 -1.37
C GLY A 140 6.11 -14.71 -2.85
N ALA A 141 5.11 -14.85 -3.73
CA ALA A 141 5.27 -15.11 -5.17
C ALA A 141 5.59 -13.82 -5.95
N LYS A 142 6.77 -13.22 -5.69
CA LYS A 142 7.16 -11.89 -6.20
C LYS A 142 7.12 -11.77 -7.73
N ARG A 143 7.47 -12.81 -8.49
CA ARG A 143 7.39 -12.76 -9.97
C ARG A 143 5.96 -12.70 -10.47
N ALA A 144 5.09 -13.56 -9.96
CA ALA A 144 3.66 -13.52 -10.28
C ALA A 144 3.01 -12.19 -9.87
N GLN A 145 3.46 -11.59 -8.76
CA GLN A 145 3.05 -10.23 -8.36
C GLN A 145 3.45 -9.18 -9.41
N ILE A 146 4.69 -9.20 -9.90
CA ILE A 146 5.18 -8.26 -10.93
C ILE A 146 4.41 -8.43 -12.24
N ASP A 147 4.14 -9.67 -12.64
CA ASP A 147 3.40 -9.98 -13.87
C ASP A 147 1.98 -9.43 -13.79
N ASP A 148 1.29 -9.66 -12.67
CA ASP A 148 -0.07 -9.14 -12.45
C ASP A 148 -0.11 -7.61 -12.39
N LEU A 149 0.84 -6.97 -11.69
CA LEU A 149 0.92 -5.51 -11.64
C LEU A 149 1.23 -4.91 -13.01
N SER A 150 2.06 -5.58 -13.81
CA SER A 150 2.35 -5.14 -15.19
C SER A 150 1.12 -5.26 -16.07
N ALA A 151 0.34 -6.34 -15.95
CA ALA A 151 -0.94 -6.48 -16.64
C ALA A 151 -1.98 -5.44 -16.18
N ALA A 152 -1.99 -5.06 -14.90
CA ALA A 152 -2.85 -4.00 -14.40
C ALA A 152 -2.42 -2.62 -14.94
N ILE A 153 -1.13 -2.31 -14.94
CA ILE A 153 -0.57 -1.04 -15.44
C ILE A 153 -0.80 -0.89 -16.94
N SER A 154 -0.64 -1.95 -17.73
CA SER A 154 -0.84 -1.92 -19.19
C SER A 154 -2.29 -1.68 -19.62
N ARG A 155 -3.22 -1.53 -18.67
CA ARG A 155 -4.64 -1.27 -18.90
C ARG A 155 -5.07 0.12 -18.45
N LEU A 156 -4.21 0.88 -17.76
CA LEU A 156 -4.54 2.21 -17.26
C LEU A 156 -4.96 3.18 -18.38
N ASP A 157 -4.41 3.01 -19.59
CA ASP A 157 -4.75 3.78 -20.78
C ASP A 157 -6.15 3.46 -21.36
N THR A 158 -6.75 2.34 -20.94
CA THR A 158 -8.11 1.94 -21.32
C THR A 158 -9.18 2.38 -20.33
N LEU A 159 -8.78 3.00 -19.21
CA LEU A 159 -9.69 3.43 -18.15
C LEU A 159 -10.03 4.92 -18.29
N ASP A 160 -11.11 5.33 -17.63
CA ASP A 160 -11.46 6.74 -17.51
C ASP A 160 -10.37 7.52 -16.74
N ALA A 161 -10.26 8.84 -17.00
CA ALA A 161 -9.17 9.67 -16.49
C ALA A 161 -8.97 9.62 -14.96
N ILE A 162 -10.03 9.36 -14.19
CA ILE A 162 -9.95 9.24 -12.72
C ILE A 162 -9.23 7.94 -12.32
N GLU A 163 -9.40 6.86 -13.08
CA GLU A 163 -8.84 5.55 -12.79
C GLU A 163 -7.51 5.28 -13.50
N ALA A 164 -7.21 6.05 -14.54
CA ALA A 164 -5.97 5.99 -15.30
C ALA A 164 -4.72 6.36 -14.46
N THR A 165 -4.90 7.11 -13.37
CA THR A 165 -3.81 7.45 -12.44
C THR A 165 -3.90 6.59 -11.17
N ASN A 166 -2.98 5.65 -11.02
CA ASN A 166 -2.94 4.76 -9.86
C ASN A 166 -1.49 4.58 -9.34
N PRO A 167 -0.98 5.52 -8.51
CA PRO A 167 0.40 5.48 -7.99
C PRO A 167 0.71 4.20 -7.20
N TYR A 168 -0.31 3.56 -6.64
CA TYR A 168 -0.16 2.34 -5.87
C TYR A 168 0.35 1.17 -6.71
N LEU A 169 -0.06 1.06 -7.98
CA LEU A 169 0.40 -0.03 -8.85
C LEU A 169 1.91 0.05 -9.09
N PHE A 170 2.41 1.26 -9.36
CA PHE A 170 3.83 1.50 -9.57
C PHE A 170 4.62 1.28 -8.28
N SER A 171 4.15 1.82 -7.15
CA SER A 171 4.81 1.59 -5.85
C SER A 171 4.88 0.11 -5.47
N GLU A 172 3.76 -0.63 -5.59
CA GLU A 172 3.71 -2.06 -5.31
C GLU A 172 4.64 -2.85 -6.26
N ARG A 173 4.71 -2.49 -7.55
CA ARG A 173 5.55 -3.19 -8.54
C ARG A 173 7.02 -2.90 -8.32
N GLY A 174 7.38 -1.65 -8.03
CA GLY A 174 8.74 -1.24 -7.73
C GLY A 174 9.32 -2.00 -6.55
N ARG A 175 8.58 -2.10 -5.43
CA ARG A 175 9.00 -2.92 -4.27
C ARG A 175 9.13 -4.40 -4.62
N ALA A 176 8.20 -4.95 -5.39
CA ALA A 176 8.29 -6.34 -5.83
C ALA A 176 9.52 -6.59 -6.70
N ARG A 177 9.87 -5.65 -7.59
CA ARG A 177 11.09 -5.67 -8.42
C ARG A 177 12.37 -5.55 -7.60
N MET A 178 12.41 -4.71 -6.55
CA MET A 178 13.55 -4.65 -5.64
C MET A 178 13.79 -5.99 -4.94
N ALA A 179 12.73 -6.65 -4.45
CA ALA A 179 12.81 -7.93 -3.74
C ALA A 179 13.39 -9.08 -4.58
N VAL A 180 13.54 -8.90 -5.89
CA VAL A 180 14.03 -9.89 -6.84
C VAL A 180 15.22 -9.38 -7.66
N GLY A 181 15.79 -8.24 -7.26
CA GLY A 181 17.02 -7.68 -7.81
C GLY A 181 16.86 -6.87 -9.10
N GLU A 182 15.64 -6.54 -9.53
CA GLU A 182 15.37 -5.71 -10.73
C GLU A 182 15.38 -4.22 -10.41
N TYR A 183 16.52 -3.74 -9.91
CA TYR A 183 16.64 -2.40 -9.37
C TYR A 183 16.38 -1.27 -10.39
N GLY A 184 16.82 -1.41 -11.64
CA GLY A 184 16.57 -0.39 -12.67
C GLY A 184 15.07 -0.17 -12.95
N GLY A 185 14.34 -1.26 -13.20
CA GLY A 185 12.88 -1.18 -13.37
C GLY A 185 12.14 -0.79 -12.08
N ALA A 186 12.70 -1.08 -10.90
CA ALA A 186 12.15 -0.59 -9.65
C ALA A 186 12.31 0.93 -9.48
N THR A 187 13.45 1.49 -9.89
CA THR A 187 13.69 2.94 -9.88
C THR A 187 12.64 3.66 -10.72
N GLU A 188 12.43 3.23 -11.96
CA GLU A 188 11.44 3.82 -12.88
C GLU A 188 10.03 3.81 -12.26
N ASP A 189 9.63 2.69 -11.67
CA ASP A 189 8.32 2.54 -11.04
C ASP A 189 8.16 3.45 -9.82
N LEU A 190 9.17 3.52 -8.95
CA LEU A 190 9.11 4.29 -7.71
C LEU A 190 9.18 5.81 -7.96
N GLU A 191 9.89 6.24 -9.00
CA GLU A 191 9.88 7.63 -9.45
C GLU A 191 8.52 8.04 -10.01
N LEU A 192 7.90 7.18 -10.82
CA LEU A 192 6.56 7.44 -11.33
C LEU A 192 5.51 7.45 -10.20
N ALA A 193 5.65 6.55 -9.22
CA ALA A 193 4.81 6.55 -8.02
C ALA A 193 5.00 7.85 -7.21
N GLU A 194 6.23 8.32 -7.03
CA GLU A 194 6.51 9.60 -6.34
C GLU A 194 5.80 10.77 -7.05
N ILE A 195 5.93 10.86 -8.37
CA ILE A 195 5.29 11.93 -9.17
C ILE A 195 3.77 11.88 -9.01
N GLN A 196 3.16 10.70 -9.16
CA GLN A 196 1.71 10.56 -9.07
C GLN A 196 1.17 10.78 -7.65
N PHE A 197 1.88 10.34 -6.60
CA PHE A 197 1.51 10.65 -5.22
C PHE A 197 1.58 12.16 -4.94
N LYS A 198 2.57 12.87 -5.53
CA LYS A 198 2.65 14.33 -5.46
C LYS A 198 1.44 14.99 -6.11
N GLU A 199 1.01 14.50 -7.27
CA GLU A 199 -0.14 15.04 -8.01
C GLU A 199 -1.46 14.93 -7.24
N ILE A 200 -1.67 13.83 -6.52
CA ILE A 200 -2.87 13.63 -5.68
C ILE A 200 -2.74 14.22 -4.27
N GLY A 201 -1.60 14.84 -3.95
CA GLY A 201 -1.35 15.46 -2.65
C GLY A 201 -1.03 14.50 -1.50
N ASP A 202 -0.77 13.21 -1.78
CA ASP A 202 -0.37 12.23 -0.76
C ASP A 202 1.12 12.35 -0.45
N LYS A 203 1.44 13.26 0.46
CA LYS A 203 2.82 13.54 0.86
C LYS A 203 3.49 12.36 1.56
N ILE A 204 2.76 11.56 2.36
CA ILE A 204 3.37 10.45 3.10
C ILE A 204 3.84 9.37 2.13
N ARG A 205 2.94 8.90 1.25
CA ARG A 205 3.28 7.85 0.27
C ARG A 205 4.28 8.33 -0.75
N ARG A 206 4.24 9.60 -1.12
CA ARG A 206 5.30 10.23 -1.94
C ARG A 206 6.67 10.06 -1.30
N THR A 207 6.84 10.43 -0.03
CA THR A 207 8.13 10.33 0.65
C THR A 207 8.58 8.88 0.84
N ILE A 208 7.64 7.97 1.11
CA ILE A 208 7.94 6.52 1.17
C ILE A 208 8.42 6.02 -0.21
N ALA A 209 7.74 6.38 -1.30
CA ALA A 209 8.15 6.02 -2.66
C ALA A 209 9.54 6.59 -3.00
N ALA A 210 9.84 7.83 -2.58
CA ALA A 210 11.17 8.41 -2.73
C ALA A 210 12.25 7.67 -1.93
N ALA A 211 11.96 7.23 -0.71
CA ALA A 211 12.88 6.45 0.11
C ALA A 211 13.17 5.07 -0.51
N ASP A 212 12.14 4.34 -0.92
CA ASP A 212 12.29 3.07 -1.64
C ASP A 212 13.04 3.29 -2.97
N GLY A 213 12.71 4.36 -3.70
CA GLY A 213 13.35 4.73 -4.96
C GLY A 213 14.84 5.06 -4.81
N ALA A 214 15.26 5.58 -3.66
CA ALA A 214 16.68 5.84 -3.38
C ALA A 214 17.46 4.52 -3.22
N ILE A 215 16.89 3.53 -2.54
CA ILE A 215 17.49 2.19 -2.42
C ILE A 215 17.51 1.48 -3.77
N ALA A 216 16.44 1.61 -4.57
CA ALA A 216 16.39 1.08 -5.93
C ALA A 216 17.46 1.69 -6.83
N SER A 217 17.58 3.03 -6.90
CA SER A 217 18.64 3.71 -7.65
C SER A 217 20.04 3.27 -7.21
N TYR A 218 20.24 3.03 -5.89
CA TYR A 218 21.52 2.52 -5.39
C TYR A 218 21.85 1.13 -5.95
N GLY A 219 20.85 0.25 -5.99
CA GLY A 219 20.97 -1.10 -6.55
C GLY A 219 21.14 -1.13 -8.06
N ALA A 220 20.60 -0.14 -8.76
CA ALA A 220 20.79 0.06 -10.20
C ALA A 220 22.20 0.61 -10.54
N GLY A 221 22.99 0.98 -9.53
CA GLY A 221 24.32 1.59 -9.71
C GLY A 221 24.30 3.10 -9.95
N GLU A 222 23.14 3.74 -9.83
CA GLU A 222 22.94 5.19 -9.98
C GLU A 222 23.28 5.93 -8.68
N LEU A 223 24.52 5.76 -8.19
CA LEU A 223 24.91 6.12 -6.83
C LEU A 223 24.68 7.61 -6.49
N GLU A 224 25.01 8.52 -7.40
CA GLU A 224 24.79 9.96 -7.17
C GLU A 224 23.31 10.30 -7.06
N ALA A 225 22.47 9.76 -7.95
CA ALA A 225 21.02 9.96 -7.90
C ALA A 225 20.41 9.36 -6.64
N ALA A 226 20.86 8.17 -6.24
CA ALA A 226 20.46 7.51 -5.00
C ALA A 226 20.77 8.38 -3.78
N VAL A 227 22.00 8.87 -3.65
CA VAL A 227 22.43 9.73 -2.53
C VAL A 227 21.66 11.04 -2.50
N GLU A 228 21.43 11.67 -3.65
CA GLU A 228 20.65 12.91 -3.68
C GLU A 228 19.19 12.66 -3.27
N LYS A 229 18.61 11.53 -3.68
CA LYS A 229 17.26 11.12 -3.27
C LYS A 229 17.20 10.78 -1.77
N MET A 230 18.24 10.18 -1.19
CA MET A 230 18.36 10.00 0.27
C MET A 230 18.31 11.34 1.00
N ARG A 231 19.12 12.32 0.56
CA ARG A 231 19.13 13.67 1.14
C ARG A 231 17.80 14.39 0.95
N TYR A 232 17.13 14.21 -0.18
CA TYR A 232 15.79 14.73 -0.41
C TYR A 232 14.78 14.22 0.64
N VAL A 233 14.80 12.92 0.96
CA VAL A 233 13.96 12.34 2.02
C VAL A 233 14.30 12.96 3.37
N PHE A 234 15.60 13.08 3.71
CA PHE A 234 16.03 13.69 4.98
C PHE A 234 15.62 15.16 5.12
N ARG A 235 15.67 15.94 4.03
CA ARG A 235 15.20 17.34 4.02
C ARG A 235 13.68 17.48 4.04
N SER A 236 12.96 16.46 3.60
CA SER A 236 11.48 16.44 3.57
C SER A 236 10.86 16.05 4.93
N ARG A 237 11.69 15.91 5.97
CA ARG A 237 11.24 15.59 7.34
C ARG A 237 10.28 16.64 7.89
N GLY A 238 9.31 16.16 8.66
CA GLY A 238 8.28 16.98 9.31
C GLY A 238 7.13 17.44 8.42
N ILE A 239 7.09 17.05 7.13
CA ILE A 239 6.16 17.62 6.13
C ILE A 239 5.13 16.62 5.56
N PRO A 240 5.02 15.41 6.12
CA PRO A 240 3.67 14.92 6.25
C PRO A 240 3.29 14.75 7.72
N ALA A 241 2.67 15.81 8.23
CA ALA A 241 1.71 15.68 9.31
C ALA A 241 0.38 15.23 8.73
N SER A 242 -0.16 14.15 9.30
CA SER A 242 -1.58 13.85 9.15
C SER A 242 -2.30 14.05 10.48
N ASN A 243 -3.49 14.63 10.40
CA ASN A 243 -4.44 14.68 11.50
C ASN A 243 -5.43 13.50 11.47
N ASN A 244 -5.32 12.62 10.46
CA ASN A 244 -6.14 11.43 10.35
C ASN A 244 -5.51 10.30 11.17
N PRO A 245 -6.18 9.79 12.23
CA PRO A 245 -5.66 8.67 12.99
C PRO A 245 -5.51 7.37 12.18
N ASP A 246 -6.20 7.24 11.04
CA ASP A 246 -6.02 6.09 10.14
C ASP A 246 -4.68 6.11 9.40
N ASP A 247 -3.97 7.24 9.37
CA ASP A 247 -2.64 7.35 8.75
C ASP A 247 -1.50 6.93 9.69
N ILE A 248 -1.80 6.54 10.94
CA ILE A 248 -0.77 6.14 11.91
C ILE A 248 0.12 4.99 11.41
N PRO A 249 -0.43 3.89 10.87
CA PRO A 249 0.41 2.83 10.29
C PRO A 249 1.33 3.34 9.17
N LEU A 250 0.85 4.31 8.39
CA LEU A 250 1.60 4.89 7.28
C LEU A 250 2.72 5.84 7.77
N LEU A 251 2.46 6.63 8.82
CA LEU A 251 3.48 7.45 9.49
C LEU A 251 4.54 6.57 10.16
N GLN A 252 4.12 5.45 10.74
CA GLN A 252 5.02 4.42 11.26
C GLN A 252 5.90 3.83 10.14
N GLU A 253 5.32 3.47 8.98
CA GLU A 253 6.09 3.02 7.80
C GLU A 253 7.09 4.09 7.33
N LEU A 254 6.68 5.35 7.24
CA LEU A 254 7.58 6.44 6.87
C LEU A 254 8.74 6.60 7.86
N THR A 255 8.46 6.52 9.16
CA THR A 255 9.48 6.63 10.22
C THR A 255 10.50 5.51 10.13
N LEU A 256 10.02 4.27 9.89
CA LEU A 256 10.87 3.12 9.64
C LEU A 256 11.77 3.34 8.41
N LYS A 257 11.18 3.77 7.29
CA LYS A 257 11.92 4.03 6.04
C LYS A 257 12.97 5.12 6.21
N ASP A 258 12.67 6.20 6.92
CA ASP A 258 13.63 7.26 7.22
C ASP A 258 14.81 6.76 8.06
N ALA A 259 14.53 5.93 9.07
CA ALA A 259 15.54 5.34 9.94
C ALA A 259 16.47 4.39 9.17
N GLU A 260 15.89 3.53 8.33
CA GLU A 260 16.61 2.62 7.45
C GLU A 260 17.48 3.35 6.42
N LEU A 261 16.96 4.45 5.88
CA LEU A 261 17.68 5.24 4.88
C LEU A 261 18.91 5.92 5.48
N HIS A 262 18.85 6.33 6.74
CA HIS A 262 20.02 6.79 7.50
C HIS A 262 21.08 5.69 7.65
N VAL A 263 20.68 4.47 8.00
CA VAL A 263 21.58 3.31 8.11
C VAL A 263 22.22 3.01 6.76
N ALA A 264 21.42 3.00 5.67
CA ALA A 264 21.91 2.83 4.31
C ALA A 264 22.90 3.94 3.90
N TYR A 265 22.59 5.20 4.23
CA TYR A 265 23.45 6.32 3.89
C TYR A 265 24.76 6.31 4.67
N ALA A 266 24.74 5.92 5.95
CA ALA A 266 25.95 5.69 6.75
C ALA A 266 26.85 4.63 6.12
N ALA A 267 26.27 3.50 5.71
CA ALA A 267 26.99 2.43 5.02
C ALA A 267 27.64 2.94 3.72
N HIS A 268 26.93 3.75 2.92
CA HIS A 268 27.49 4.37 1.72
C HIS A 268 28.65 5.34 2.03
N LEU A 269 28.46 6.28 2.95
CA LEU A 269 29.47 7.26 3.33
C LEU A 269 30.76 6.58 3.79
N TYR A 270 30.65 5.49 4.55
CA TYR A 270 31.80 4.72 4.98
C TYR A 270 32.40 3.89 3.84
N GLY A 271 31.62 2.97 3.28
CA GLY A 271 32.11 1.94 2.36
C GLY A 271 32.53 2.48 0.99
N THR A 272 31.98 3.62 0.57
CA THR A 272 32.25 4.21 -0.75
C THR A 272 33.05 5.51 -0.65
N GLN A 273 32.83 6.35 0.37
CA GLN A 273 33.48 7.66 0.46
C GLN A 273 34.55 7.76 1.55
N SER A 274 34.74 6.72 2.38
CA SER A 274 35.66 6.72 3.52
C SER A 274 35.43 7.87 4.52
N LYS A 275 34.17 8.36 4.62
CA LYS A 275 33.76 9.48 5.48
C LYS A 275 33.27 8.97 6.83
N LEU A 276 34.21 8.55 7.69
CA LEU A 276 33.91 7.92 8.97
C LEU A 276 33.07 8.80 9.91
N LEU A 277 33.38 10.10 10.01
CA LEU A 277 32.70 11.00 10.95
C LEU A 277 31.24 11.21 10.56
N GLU A 278 30.99 11.49 9.28
CA GLU A 278 29.66 11.67 8.72
C GLU A 278 28.86 10.37 8.79
N ALA A 279 29.47 9.25 8.43
CA ALA A 279 28.84 7.93 8.54
C ALA A 279 28.42 7.62 9.99
N THR A 280 29.26 7.96 10.98
CA THR A 280 28.93 7.78 12.40
C THR A 280 27.70 8.59 12.81
N ARG A 281 27.62 9.86 12.38
CA ARG A 281 26.46 10.71 12.68
C ARG A 281 25.17 10.16 12.06
N GLN A 282 25.24 9.71 10.80
CA GLN A 282 24.08 9.14 10.11
C GLN A 282 23.65 7.81 10.74
N TRP A 283 24.61 6.99 11.16
CA TRP A 283 24.34 5.74 11.88
C TRP A 283 23.62 6.00 13.19
N GLU A 284 24.16 6.87 14.04
CA GLU A 284 23.55 7.24 15.33
C GLU A 284 22.14 7.80 15.15
N ALA A 285 21.92 8.66 14.16
CA ALA A 285 20.60 9.19 13.83
C ALA A 285 19.62 8.08 13.42
N GLY A 286 20.06 7.13 12.58
CA GLY A 286 19.28 5.94 12.22
C GLY A 286 18.92 5.09 13.43
N CYS A 287 19.88 4.84 14.33
CA CYS A 287 19.64 4.05 15.54
C CYS A 287 18.61 4.65 16.48
N ILE A 288 18.73 5.95 16.76
CA ILE A 288 17.78 6.66 17.62
C ILE A 288 16.36 6.53 17.05
N ARG A 289 16.21 6.63 15.73
CA ARG A 289 14.90 6.51 15.07
C ARG A 289 14.34 5.10 15.07
N LEU A 290 15.16 4.09 14.81
CA LEU A 290 14.74 2.69 14.87
C LEU A 290 14.23 2.34 16.27
N ASP A 291 14.99 2.70 17.31
CA ASP A 291 14.57 2.43 18.70
C ASP A 291 13.32 3.22 19.07
N THR A 292 13.23 4.49 18.67
CA THR A 292 12.03 5.31 18.92
C THR A 292 10.81 4.73 18.22
N TYR A 293 10.97 4.25 16.98
CA TYR A 293 9.91 3.56 16.22
C TYR A 293 9.45 2.28 16.94
N VAL A 294 10.39 1.46 17.41
CA VAL A 294 10.06 0.21 18.09
C VAL A 294 9.35 0.47 19.42
N ILE A 295 9.88 1.39 20.23
CA ILE A 295 9.29 1.76 21.52
C ILE A 295 7.89 2.34 21.31
N ASP A 296 7.71 3.30 20.40
CA ASP A 296 6.40 3.90 20.11
C ASP A 296 5.40 2.85 19.61
N GLY A 297 5.82 1.97 18.70
CA GLY A 297 5.01 0.86 18.21
C GLY A 297 4.53 -0.09 19.30
N GLN A 298 5.44 -0.50 20.18
CA GLN A 298 5.13 -1.38 21.32
C GLN A 298 4.20 -0.69 22.33
N GLU A 299 4.46 0.57 22.67
CA GLU A 299 3.61 1.37 23.56
C GLU A 299 2.18 1.46 23.00
N ARG A 300 2.04 1.70 21.69
CA ARG A 300 0.73 1.78 21.02
C ARG A 300 0.00 0.46 20.99
N LEU A 301 0.70 -0.63 20.67
CA LEU A 301 0.11 -1.95 20.66
C LEU A 301 -0.38 -2.35 22.05
N ALA A 302 0.43 -2.10 23.09
CA ALA A 302 0.04 -2.33 24.47
C ALA A 302 -1.17 -1.49 24.89
N ALA A 303 -1.20 -0.20 24.51
CA ALA A 303 -2.33 0.68 24.79
C ALA A 303 -3.62 0.21 24.08
N GLU A 304 -3.52 -0.22 22.82
CA GLU A 304 -4.67 -0.76 22.08
C GLU A 304 -5.18 -2.08 22.70
N GLN A 305 -4.29 -2.98 23.10
CA GLN A 305 -4.66 -4.22 23.78
C GLN A 305 -5.37 -3.94 25.11
N GLN A 306 -4.87 -2.99 25.90
CA GLN A 306 -5.50 -2.57 27.16
C GLN A 306 -6.91 -2.01 26.91
N LEU A 307 -7.06 -1.19 25.86
CA LEU A 307 -8.34 -0.61 25.47
C LEU A 307 -9.34 -1.68 25.05
N ARG A 308 -8.96 -2.60 24.16
CA ARG A 308 -9.81 -3.73 23.74
C ARG A 308 -10.20 -4.61 24.93
N ALA A 309 -9.29 -4.85 25.86
CA ALA A 309 -9.58 -5.60 27.07
C ALA A 309 -10.56 -4.86 28.00
N GLN A 310 -10.49 -3.54 28.07
CA GLN A 310 -11.47 -2.74 28.80
C GLN A 310 -12.86 -2.81 28.16
N GLU A 311 -12.94 -2.63 26.83
CA GLU A 311 -14.21 -2.71 26.09
C GLU A 311 -14.86 -4.09 26.23
N ALA A 312 -14.06 -5.16 26.19
CA ALA A 312 -14.56 -6.51 26.43
C ALA A 312 -15.17 -6.66 27.83
N ARG A 313 -14.50 -6.12 28.87
CA ARG A 313 -15.04 -6.13 30.24
C ARG A 313 -16.32 -5.30 30.37
N GLU A 314 -16.40 -4.14 29.71
CA GLU A 314 -17.59 -3.28 29.72
C GLU A 314 -18.77 -3.92 28.98
N ALA A 315 -18.51 -4.60 27.86
CA ALA A 315 -19.53 -5.36 27.13
C ALA A 315 -20.08 -6.52 27.98
N GLU A 316 -19.20 -7.26 28.65
CA GLU A 316 -19.59 -8.32 29.58
C GLU A 316 -20.42 -7.78 30.75
N ALA A 317 -20.00 -6.66 31.35
CA ALA A 317 -20.68 -6.06 32.49
C ALA A 317 -22.07 -5.49 32.13
N THR A 318 -22.24 -4.98 30.90
CA THR A 318 -23.49 -4.32 30.48
C THR A 318 -24.44 -5.25 29.73
N GLY A 319 -23.98 -6.44 29.30
CA GLY A 319 -24.74 -7.34 28.44
C GLY A 319 -25.07 -6.74 27.06
N ARG A 320 -24.44 -5.62 26.71
CA ARG A 320 -24.56 -4.98 25.40
C ARG A 320 -23.30 -5.31 24.63
N GLU A 321 -23.46 -5.78 23.39
CA GLU A 321 -22.34 -5.83 22.46
C GLU A 321 -21.68 -4.46 22.42
N ALA A 322 -20.34 -4.43 22.47
CA ALA A 322 -19.57 -3.19 22.38
C ALA A 322 -19.92 -2.46 21.09
N LYS A 323 -20.90 -1.55 21.15
CA LYS A 323 -21.07 -0.56 20.10
C LYS A 323 -19.80 0.27 20.12
N ALA A 324 -19.09 0.34 19.00
CA ALA A 324 -18.03 1.30 18.81
C ALA A 324 -18.57 2.70 19.21
N LEU A 325 -18.18 3.18 20.39
CA LEU A 325 -18.75 4.40 20.96
C LEU A 325 -18.28 5.58 20.10
N ARG A 326 -19.24 6.26 19.44
CA ARG A 326 -19.04 7.64 18.94
C ARG A 326 -18.95 8.58 20.15
N ALA A 327 -17.98 9.50 20.16
CA ALA A 327 -17.75 10.39 21.29
C ALA A 327 -18.69 11.61 21.25
N GLU A 328 -19.54 11.75 22.27
CA GLU A 328 -20.56 12.79 22.35
C GLU A 328 -20.18 13.97 23.27
N SER A 329 -18.91 14.11 23.70
CA SER A 329 -18.57 15.20 24.64
C SER A 329 -17.10 15.61 24.66
N VAL A 330 -16.74 16.74 24.04
CA VAL A 330 -15.48 17.45 24.35
C VAL A 330 -15.64 18.96 24.11
N ARG A 331 -16.00 19.76 25.14
CA ARG A 331 -16.08 21.24 24.98
C ARG A 331 -15.57 22.09 26.15
N SER A 332 -14.88 21.57 27.15
CA SER A 332 -14.46 22.44 28.27
C SER A 332 -13.20 21.97 29.00
N GLN A 333 -12.04 22.59 28.69
CA GLN A 333 -11.04 23.08 29.67
C GLN A 333 -9.78 23.66 28.98
N PRO A 334 -9.26 24.84 29.40
CA PRO A 334 -8.04 25.42 28.85
C PRO A 334 -6.80 25.10 29.70
N LEU A 335 -5.61 24.91 29.12
CA LEU A 335 -4.32 24.85 29.85
C LEU A 335 -3.10 25.33 29.01
N GLY A 336 -2.07 25.85 29.70
CA GLY A 336 -1.02 26.77 29.18
C GLY A 336 0.37 26.21 28.79
N ALA A 337 1.34 27.12 28.66
CA ALA A 337 2.36 27.14 27.60
C ALA A 337 3.68 26.33 27.74
N LEU A 338 3.90 25.50 28.77
CA LEU A 338 5.23 24.88 29.03
C LEU A 338 5.18 23.38 29.39
N THR A 339 4.36 22.58 28.70
CA THR A 339 4.27 21.13 28.92
C THR A 339 4.97 20.31 27.82
N PRO A 340 5.28 19.01 28.06
CA PRO A 340 5.89 18.08 27.08
C PRO A 340 5.12 17.91 25.74
N ASN A 341 3.91 18.48 25.69
CA ASN A 341 2.96 18.47 24.58
C ASN A 341 2.81 19.87 23.94
N SER A 342 3.89 20.67 23.93
CA SER A 342 3.85 22.01 23.32
C SER A 342 3.77 21.94 21.79
N ASP A 343 3.21 22.97 21.17
CA ASP A 343 3.17 23.19 19.72
C ASP A 343 4.52 22.96 19.03
N LEU A 344 5.60 23.24 19.76
CA LEU A 344 6.95 23.02 19.27
C LEU A 344 7.21 21.52 19.07
N ASN A 345 6.90 20.67 20.06
CA ASN A 345 7.14 19.23 20.01
C ASN A 345 6.31 18.49 18.96
N ALA A 346 5.11 19.00 18.67
CA ALA A 346 4.31 18.53 17.56
C ALA A 346 5.04 18.70 16.23
N ARG A 347 5.43 19.95 15.92
CA ARG A 347 6.08 20.30 14.65
C ARG A 347 7.37 19.52 14.42
N LEU A 348 8.07 19.20 15.51
CA LEU A 348 9.34 18.48 15.49
C LEU A 348 9.22 16.98 15.16
N ASN A 349 8.08 16.37 15.48
CA ASN A 349 7.76 14.98 15.14
C ASN A 349 6.92 14.88 13.86
N GLY A 350 6.79 15.98 13.10
CA GLY A 350 5.91 16.04 11.93
C GLY A 350 4.43 15.92 12.30
N LEU A 351 4.01 16.39 13.47
CA LEU A 351 2.61 16.45 13.90
C LEU A 351 2.15 17.92 13.94
N ASP A 352 0.88 18.17 13.63
CA ASP A 352 0.28 19.51 13.76
C ASP A 352 0.13 19.87 15.26
N PRO A 353 0.59 21.04 15.74
CA PRO A 353 0.34 21.52 17.10
C PRO A 353 -1.10 21.44 17.58
N SER A 354 -2.04 21.70 16.66
CA SER A 354 -3.46 21.68 16.90
C SER A 354 -4.05 20.27 16.81
N ASN A 355 -3.22 19.26 16.54
CA ASN A 355 -3.63 17.87 16.45
C ASN A 355 -4.11 17.36 17.83
N PRO A 356 -5.29 16.70 17.91
CA PRO A 356 -5.75 16.00 19.10
C PRO A 356 -4.70 15.07 19.72
N TYR A 357 -3.82 14.50 18.90
CA TYR A 357 -2.71 13.63 19.29
C TYR A 357 -1.64 14.31 20.13
N VAL A 358 -1.45 15.62 19.93
CA VAL A 358 -0.50 16.46 20.67
C VAL A 358 -1.19 17.06 21.88
N THR A 359 -2.45 17.49 21.72
CA THR A 359 -3.20 18.20 22.77
C THR A 359 -3.81 17.27 23.84
N GLN A 360 -3.83 15.95 23.64
CA GLN A 360 -4.33 14.97 24.62
C GLN A 360 -3.24 14.45 25.57
N ARG A 361 -3.60 14.26 26.84
CA ARG A 361 -2.68 13.94 27.96
C ARG A 361 -2.67 12.44 28.27
N PRO A 362 -1.55 11.88 28.76
CA PRO A 362 -1.57 10.66 29.56
C PRO A 362 -2.40 10.90 30.82
N GLY A 363 -3.55 10.25 30.95
CA GLY A 363 -4.46 10.37 32.11
C GLY A 363 -5.77 11.13 31.84
N SER A 364 -5.92 11.78 30.68
CA SER A 364 -7.25 12.04 30.13
C SER A 364 -7.59 10.86 29.22
N SER A 365 -8.65 10.13 29.55
CA SER A 365 -9.28 9.17 28.63
C SER A 365 -9.51 9.82 27.26
N TYR A 366 -9.77 9.00 26.24
CA TYR A 366 -10.14 9.37 24.87
C TYR A 366 -8.93 9.43 23.92
N PHE A 367 -8.32 8.27 23.68
CA PHE A 367 -7.45 8.03 22.53
C PHE A 367 -8.30 7.95 21.25
N TRP A 368 -7.72 8.47 20.15
CA TRP A 368 -8.12 8.26 18.75
C TRP A 368 -9.32 9.07 18.26
N TYR A 369 -9.15 10.30 17.76
CA TYR A 369 -10.24 10.96 17.02
C TYR A 369 -9.82 11.80 15.81
N LYS A 370 -10.75 11.90 14.86
CA LYS A 370 -10.82 12.89 13.78
C LYS A 370 -11.72 14.04 14.24
N THR A 371 -11.31 15.28 14.00
CA THR A 371 -12.17 16.45 14.17
C THR A 371 -12.63 16.92 12.80
N GLY A 372 -13.88 16.62 12.43
CA GLY A 372 -14.55 17.22 11.28
C GLY A 372 -15.76 18.01 11.78
N GLU A 373 -15.90 19.27 11.36
CA GLU A 373 -17.08 20.14 11.58
C GLU A 373 -17.85 19.95 12.90
N GLY A 374 -17.14 19.85 14.03
CA GLY A 374 -17.75 19.81 15.37
C GLY A 374 -18.00 18.42 15.96
N GLU A 375 -17.73 17.33 15.23
CA GLU A 375 -17.80 15.96 15.76
C GLU A 375 -16.42 15.31 15.90
N VAL A 376 -16.27 14.55 16.97
CA VAL A 376 -15.04 13.87 17.39
C VAL A 376 -15.23 12.38 17.06
N GLU A 377 -14.81 11.95 15.85
CA GLU A 377 -15.01 10.57 15.36
C GLU A 377 -13.87 9.67 15.79
N ARG A 378 -14.15 8.52 16.43
CA ARG A 378 -13.11 7.61 16.92
C ARG A 378 -12.38 6.93 15.75
N ARG A 379 -11.07 6.64 15.87
CA ARG A 379 -10.38 5.74 14.90
C ARG A 379 -11.20 4.46 14.74
N ASP A 380 -11.36 4.03 13.49
CA ASP A 380 -11.98 2.75 13.21
C ASP A 380 -11.08 1.63 13.76
N ALA A 381 -11.59 0.89 14.76
CA ALA A 381 -10.89 -0.25 15.34
C ALA A 381 -10.62 -1.36 14.30
N GLY A 382 -11.27 -1.32 13.14
CA GLY A 382 -11.03 -2.22 12.02
C GLY A 382 -9.68 -2.04 11.32
N ASN A 383 -9.06 -0.87 11.41
CA ASN A 383 -7.71 -0.66 10.89
C ASN A 383 -6.70 -1.12 11.95
N GLU A 384 -6.02 -2.24 11.77
CA GLU A 384 -4.98 -2.68 12.71
C GLU A 384 -3.80 -1.69 12.73
N LEU A 385 -3.14 -1.53 13.89
CA LEU A 385 -1.86 -0.80 13.94
C LEU A 385 -0.80 -1.55 13.13
N ALA A 386 0.22 -0.83 12.66
CA ALA A 386 1.38 -1.50 12.08
C ALA A 386 1.97 -2.47 13.11
N GLN A 387 2.15 -3.73 12.70
CA GLN A 387 2.88 -4.68 13.52
C GLN A 387 4.34 -4.24 13.56
N VAL A 388 4.85 -4.01 14.76
CA VAL A 388 6.23 -3.58 14.98
C VAL A 388 7.05 -4.79 15.39
N ASP A 389 8.09 -5.08 14.61
CA ASP A 389 9.05 -6.14 14.93
C ASP A 389 9.91 -5.69 16.13
N PRO A 390 9.80 -6.35 17.30
CA PRO A 390 10.59 -5.99 18.47
C PRO A 390 12.09 -6.29 18.32
N SER A 391 12.49 -7.08 17.33
CA SER A 391 13.90 -7.39 17.05
C SER A 391 14.60 -6.30 16.24
N LEU A 392 13.83 -5.42 15.61
CA LEU A 392 14.34 -4.32 14.82
C LEU A 392 15.18 -3.38 15.70
N SER A 393 16.47 -3.29 15.41
CA SER A 393 17.39 -2.46 16.18
C SER A 393 18.63 -2.15 15.36
N CYS A 394 19.42 -1.18 15.78
CA CYS A 394 20.72 -0.95 15.16
C CYS A 394 21.67 -2.14 15.28
N VAL A 395 21.55 -2.94 16.34
CA VAL A 395 22.31 -4.18 16.50
C VAL A 395 21.93 -5.18 15.40
N ALA A 396 20.65 -5.30 15.09
CA ALA A 396 20.16 -6.18 14.02
C ALA A 396 20.73 -5.79 12.65
N PHE A 397 20.83 -4.49 12.33
CA PHE A 397 21.45 -4.01 11.09
C PHE A 397 22.97 -4.25 11.00
N ARG A 398 23.63 -4.62 12.10
CA ARG A 398 25.05 -5.04 12.07
C ARG A 398 25.22 -6.51 11.74
N ASP A 399 24.18 -7.32 11.90
CA ASP A 399 24.19 -8.72 11.55
C ASP A 399 23.88 -8.90 10.06
N ALA A 400 24.88 -9.34 9.29
CA ALA A 400 24.74 -9.54 7.85
C ALA A 400 23.71 -10.62 7.48
N GLY A 401 23.53 -11.64 8.33
CA GLY A 401 22.52 -12.67 8.17
C GLY A 401 21.12 -12.10 8.38
N TRP A 402 20.93 -11.33 9.46
CA TRP A 402 19.66 -10.67 9.74
C TRP A 402 19.27 -9.72 8.61
N VAL A 403 20.18 -8.88 8.11
CA VAL A 403 19.90 -7.96 6.99
C VAL A 403 19.59 -8.72 5.71
N ALA A 404 20.26 -9.85 5.44
CA ALA A 404 19.98 -10.65 4.25
C ALA A 404 18.58 -11.31 4.28
N GLU A 405 18.13 -11.72 5.47
CA GLU A 405 16.82 -12.32 5.68
C GLU A 405 15.70 -11.28 5.72
N ASN A 406 15.90 -10.17 6.44
CA ASN A 406 14.84 -9.20 6.74
C ASN A 406 14.81 -8.01 5.78
N ARG A 407 15.90 -7.75 5.03
CA ARG A 407 15.97 -6.70 3.99
C ARG A 407 16.47 -7.28 2.67
N PRO A 408 15.79 -8.30 2.11
CA PRO A 408 16.18 -8.91 0.83
C PRO A 408 16.13 -7.91 -0.34
N GLU A 409 15.37 -6.83 -0.21
CA GLU A 409 15.28 -5.72 -1.16
C GLU A 409 16.48 -4.77 -1.13
N TRP A 410 17.38 -4.88 -0.15
CA TRP A 410 18.61 -4.09 -0.13
C TRP A 410 19.64 -4.67 -1.11
N PRO A 411 20.22 -3.83 -1.99
CA PRO A 411 21.11 -4.32 -3.02
C PRO A 411 22.41 -4.89 -2.43
N PRO A 412 22.99 -5.94 -3.06
CA PRO A 412 24.17 -6.62 -2.51
C PRO A 412 25.37 -5.71 -2.21
N ASN A 413 25.60 -4.69 -3.04
CA ASN A 413 26.65 -3.69 -2.83
C ASN A 413 26.40 -2.85 -1.56
N LEU A 414 25.16 -2.45 -1.28
CA LEU A 414 24.81 -1.75 -0.05
C LEU A 414 25.00 -2.63 1.19
N ARG A 415 24.52 -3.88 1.13
CA ARG A 415 24.71 -4.87 2.22
C ARG A 415 26.20 -5.15 2.48
N GLN A 416 27.02 -5.19 1.44
CA GLN A 416 28.46 -5.32 1.59
C GLN A 416 29.09 -4.09 2.30
N SER A 417 28.69 -2.87 1.91
CA SER A 417 29.15 -1.66 2.59
C SER A 417 28.72 -1.61 4.06
N LEU A 418 27.49 -2.03 4.35
CA LEU A 418 26.95 -2.12 5.70
C LEU A 418 27.74 -3.12 6.55
N ARG A 419 28.07 -4.28 5.99
CA ARG A 419 28.90 -5.28 6.67
C ARG A 419 30.29 -4.72 7.00
N ARG A 420 30.95 -4.04 6.08
CA ARG A 420 32.27 -3.40 6.36
C ARG A 420 32.17 -2.41 7.50
N TRP A 421 31.13 -1.57 7.51
CA TRP A 421 30.84 -0.67 8.62
C TRP A 421 30.69 -1.43 9.95
N ALA A 422 29.89 -2.49 9.96
CA ALA A 422 29.63 -3.31 11.14
C ALA A 422 30.88 -4.06 11.64
N ASP A 423 31.77 -4.47 10.76
CA ASP A 423 33.00 -5.19 11.12
C ASP A 423 34.08 -4.22 11.68
N GLU A 424 34.17 -3.01 11.13
CA GLU A 424 35.28 -2.08 11.40
C GLU A 424 34.96 -0.98 12.43
N VAL A 425 33.69 -0.60 12.58
CA VAL A 425 33.28 0.51 13.46
C VAL A 425 32.48 -0.01 14.65
N PRO A 426 33.06 -0.05 15.87
CA PRO A 426 32.36 -0.57 17.06
C PRO A 426 31.07 0.21 17.36
N GLN A 427 30.00 -0.52 17.76
CA GLN A 427 28.76 0.12 18.21
C GLN A 427 29.02 0.89 19.50
N ARG A 428 28.82 2.21 19.45
CA ARG A 428 28.85 3.07 20.64
C ARG A 428 27.47 3.12 21.28
N PRO A 429 27.39 3.27 22.62
CA PRO A 429 26.14 3.61 23.25
C PRO A 429 25.68 4.98 22.75
N TYR A 430 24.43 5.08 22.32
CA TYR A 430 23.75 6.35 22.08
C TYR A 430 22.71 6.58 23.15
N VAL A 431 22.38 7.84 23.40
CA VAL A 431 21.38 8.22 24.39
C VAL A 431 20.11 8.56 23.63
N LEU A 432 19.03 7.85 23.94
CA LEU A 432 17.72 8.24 23.42
C LEU A 432 17.38 9.63 23.98
N PRO A 433 17.02 10.59 23.11
CA PRO A 433 16.60 11.89 23.59
C PRO A 433 15.32 11.72 24.42
N PRO A 434 15.14 12.51 25.50
CA PRO A 434 13.88 12.51 26.24
C PRO A 434 12.68 12.67 25.30
N LYS A 435 11.58 11.97 25.57
CA LYS A 435 10.34 12.07 24.77
C LYS A 435 9.94 13.54 24.61
N GLY A 436 9.74 13.98 23.37
CA GLY A 436 9.44 15.39 23.07
C GLY A 436 10.67 16.31 23.02
N SER A 437 11.89 15.78 22.90
CA SER A 437 13.05 16.63 22.58
C SER A 437 12.99 17.10 21.12
N PRO A 438 13.55 18.28 20.80
CA PRO A 438 13.76 18.67 19.43
C PRO A 438 14.72 17.72 18.69
N PRO A 439 14.59 17.60 17.35
CA PRO A 439 15.51 16.86 16.51
C PRO A 439 16.91 17.40 16.76
N SER A 440 17.90 16.52 16.79
CA SER A 440 19.27 16.95 17.10
C SER A 440 19.78 17.89 16.00
N ARG A 441 20.61 18.89 16.34
CA ARG A 441 21.11 19.90 15.37
C ARG A 441 21.84 19.27 14.16
N GLY A 442 22.45 18.09 14.33
CA GLY A 442 23.12 17.36 13.25
C GLY A 442 22.16 16.77 12.20
N GLU A 443 20.85 16.80 12.44
CA GLU A 443 19.83 16.36 11.50
C GLU A 443 19.38 17.46 10.53
N VAL A 444 19.73 18.73 10.78
CA VAL A 444 19.25 19.90 10.02
C VAL A 444 20.31 20.45 9.05
N GLU A 445 21.58 20.05 9.21
CA GLU A 445 22.69 20.46 8.34
C GLU A 445 22.88 19.43 7.20
N PHE A 446 22.03 19.50 6.18
CA PHE A 446 22.17 18.75 4.91
C PHE A 446 22.25 19.67 3.70
#